data_AF-A0A6V7KP01-F1
#
_entry.id   AF-A0A6V7KP01-F1
#
_cell.length_a   1.000
_cell.length_b   1.000
_cell.length_c   1.000
_cell.angle_alpha   90.00
_cell.angle_beta   90.00
_cell.angle_gamma   90.00
#
_symmetry.space_group_name_H-M   'P 1'
#
loop_
_entity.id
_entity.type
_entity.pdbx_description
1 polymer ?
#
loop_
_entity_poly.entity_id
_entity_poly.type
_entity_poly.pdbx_seq_one_letter_code
_entity_poly.pdbx_strand_id
1 'polypeptide(L)'
;MSQCLPYGGFEWVDDADDFDVSTIPDDSPVGYILEVDLEYPKELHDSHKDLPLCPEHFIPEKCKNTKLMTTLHNKKNYIIHYRNFKQCLQLGMKLIKINRLLKFQQSAWLKPYIDLNTEMRKQSSNEFEKNFYKLMNNAVFGKTMENVRKQKDVKLISKWNGRYGARARIALPNFHSSIIFHDNADHVHDDDEIDFFDDEAAADDEDDDGDDREWAIIQLTRLKIVFNKPIYIGFAILDLSKLYIYDFHYNYVEKTFGKRAKLMYTDTDSLLYFFKVSDIYECMKNDILRFDTSDYPSDNVYGMPRVNKKVVGLMKDECSGRIMTEFVGLRAKLYTFKILGDANEKKRAKGVKRSVLKSITFDDYKNCLFYRKNVVKNQFLIQSKKHEVYTIRQKKLALSCNDDKRILLPDTTDTIPYGYHGRQC
;
A
#
# COMPACT_ATOMS: atom_id res chain seq x y z
N MET A 1 -12.90 -4.33 7.67
CA MET A 1 -12.98 -4.21 9.14
C MET A 1 -14.38 -4.50 9.68
N SER A 2 -15.45 -4.17 8.96
CA SER A 2 -16.84 -4.51 9.36
C SER A 2 -17.25 -5.98 9.14
N GLN A 3 -16.33 -6.82 8.65
CA GLN A 3 -16.55 -8.25 8.37
C GLN A 3 -16.15 -9.09 9.59
N CYS A 4 -16.44 -10.40 9.59
CA CYS A 4 -15.91 -11.32 10.60
C CYS A 4 -14.38 -11.32 10.57
N LEU A 5 -13.78 -11.09 11.73
CA LEU A 5 -12.33 -11.04 11.90
C LEU A 5 -11.90 -12.01 13.00
N PRO A 6 -10.71 -12.62 12.88
CA PRO A 6 -10.15 -13.48 13.92
C PRO A 6 -10.02 -12.75 15.25
N TYR A 7 -10.38 -13.41 16.36
CA TYR A 7 -10.17 -12.89 17.72
C TYR A 7 -9.46 -13.87 18.67
N GLY A 8 -9.43 -15.18 18.37
CA GLY A 8 -8.80 -16.17 19.25
C GLY A 8 -8.99 -17.61 18.79
N GLY A 9 -8.66 -18.57 19.66
CA GLY A 9 -8.87 -20.01 19.41
C GLY A 9 -8.06 -20.57 18.24
N PHE A 10 -6.83 -20.10 18.06
CA PHE A 10 -5.94 -20.55 16.98
C PHE A 10 -5.44 -21.97 17.24
N GLU A 11 -5.66 -22.86 16.29
CA GLU A 11 -5.27 -24.26 16.39
C GLU A 11 -4.88 -24.77 15.00
N TRP A 12 -3.78 -25.52 14.92
CA TRP A 12 -3.41 -26.21 13.69
C TRP A 12 -4.33 -27.41 13.48
N VAL A 13 -4.68 -27.68 12.22
CA VAL A 13 -5.44 -28.88 11.86
C VAL A 13 -4.43 -29.90 11.35
N ASP A 14 -4.37 -31.07 11.99
CA ASP A 14 -3.37 -32.10 11.71
C ASP A 14 -3.60 -32.84 10.38
N ASP A 15 -4.86 -33.02 9.98
CA ASP A 15 -5.26 -33.61 8.70
C ASP A 15 -6.15 -32.66 7.90
N ALA A 16 -5.65 -32.21 6.76
CA ALA A 16 -6.30 -31.23 5.89
C ALA A 16 -6.60 -31.78 4.49
N ASP A 17 -6.40 -33.08 4.25
CA ASP A 17 -6.54 -33.67 2.92
C ASP A 17 -8.00 -33.63 2.43
N ASP A 18 -8.97 -33.79 3.35
CA ASP A 18 -10.41 -33.71 3.07
C ASP A 18 -11.01 -32.30 3.29
N PHE A 19 -10.19 -31.28 3.49
CA PHE A 19 -10.69 -29.93 3.78
C PHE A 19 -11.30 -29.26 2.55
N ASP A 20 -12.64 -29.18 2.51
CA ASP A 20 -13.37 -28.44 1.49
C ASP A 20 -13.79 -27.05 1.97
N VAL A 21 -13.05 -26.03 1.52
CA VAL A 21 -13.33 -24.62 1.81
C VAL A 21 -14.69 -24.14 1.28
N SER A 22 -15.24 -24.80 0.25
CA SER A 22 -16.46 -24.34 -0.42
C SER A 22 -17.70 -24.48 0.48
N THR A 23 -17.69 -25.46 1.38
CA THR A 23 -18.75 -25.76 2.34
C THR A 23 -18.86 -24.76 3.48
N ILE A 24 -17.82 -23.95 3.70
CA ILE A 24 -17.73 -23.07 4.85
C ILE A 24 -18.50 -21.76 4.57
N PRO A 25 -19.49 -21.39 5.41
CA PRO A 25 -20.16 -20.10 5.33
C PRO A 25 -19.22 -18.94 5.64
N ASP A 26 -19.43 -17.81 4.97
CA ASP A 26 -18.62 -16.59 5.12
C ASP A 26 -18.75 -15.92 6.50
N ASP A 27 -19.84 -16.22 7.21
CA ASP A 27 -20.20 -15.74 8.55
C ASP A 27 -20.02 -16.83 9.63
N SER A 28 -19.42 -17.97 9.27
CA SER A 28 -19.11 -19.06 10.20
C SER A 28 -18.36 -18.54 11.43
N PRO A 29 -18.69 -19.00 12.66
CA PRO A 29 -17.95 -18.64 13.87
C PRO A 29 -16.50 -19.14 13.85
N VAL A 30 -16.19 -20.09 12.96
CA VAL A 30 -14.84 -20.61 12.72
C VAL A 30 -14.37 -20.21 11.33
N GLY A 31 -13.18 -19.61 11.26
CA GLY A 31 -12.49 -19.25 10.03
C GLY A 31 -11.14 -19.95 9.91
N TYR A 32 -10.54 -19.86 8.72
CA TYR A 32 -9.29 -20.54 8.40
C TYR A 32 -8.29 -19.66 7.66
N ILE A 33 -7.02 -19.85 7.95
CA ILE A 33 -5.87 -19.38 7.17
C ILE A 33 -5.18 -20.61 6.64
N LEU A 34 -4.94 -20.63 5.33
CA LEU A 34 -4.33 -21.76 4.64
C LEU A 34 -3.00 -21.36 4.05
N GLU A 35 -2.05 -22.29 4.07
CA GLU A 35 -0.90 -22.27 3.19
C GLU A 35 -1.14 -23.28 2.06
N VAL A 36 -1.24 -22.80 0.81
CA VAL A 36 -1.66 -23.62 -0.34
C VAL A 36 -0.70 -23.49 -1.51
N ASP A 37 -0.64 -24.55 -2.30
CA ASP A 37 -0.10 -24.54 -3.64
C ASP A 37 -1.25 -24.42 -4.64
N LEU A 38 -1.20 -23.42 -5.52
CA LEU A 38 -2.23 -23.14 -6.52
C LEU A 38 -1.62 -23.17 -7.92
N GLU A 39 -2.27 -23.88 -8.83
CA GLU A 39 -2.03 -23.75 -10.25
C GLU A 39 -2.83 -22.56 -10.79
N TYR A 40 -2.18 -21.76 -11.61
CA TYR A 40 -2.81 -20.72 -12.42
C TYR A 40 -3.00 -21.27 -13.84
N PRO A 41 -4.21 -21.72 -14.21
CA PRO A 41 -4.40 -22.37 -15.50
C PRO A 41 -4.25 -21.39 -16.66
N LYS A 42 -3.62 -21.86 -17.75
CA LYS A 42 -3.32 -21.02 -18.93
C LYS A 42 -4.58 -20.46 -19.59
N GLU A 43 -5.68 -21.19 -19.52
CA GLU A 43 -7.00 -20.78 -20.02
C GLU A 43 -7.53 -19.51 -19.35
N LEU A 44 -7.07 -19.17 -18.15
CA LEU A 44 -7.46 -17.94 -17.43
C LEU A 44 -6.56 -16.75 -17.75
N HIS A 45 -5.46 -16.94 -18.48
CA HIS A 45 -4.47 -15.87 -18.65
C HIS A 45 -5.06 -14.67 -19.40
N ASP A 46 -5.91 -14.90 -20.39
CA ASP A 46 -6.52 -13.83 -21.17
C ASP A 46 -7.56 -13.04 -20.38
N SER A 47 -8.36 -13.72 -19.53
CA SER A 47 -9.40 -13.10 -18.71
C SER A 47 -8.84 -12.44 -17.45
N HIS A 48 -7.74 -12.94 -16.89
CA HIS A 48 -7.17 -12.43 -15.64
C HIS A 48 -5.95 -11.52 -15.82
N LYS A 49 -5.47 -11.31 -17.06
CA LYS A 49 -4.26 -10.50 -17.30
C LYS A 49 -4.35 -9.10 -16.72
N ASP A 50 -5.53 -8.49 -16.70
CA ASP A 50 -5.69 -7.12 -16.25
C ASP A 50 -5.60 -7.02 -14.72
N LEU A 51 -6.17 -7.99 -13.99
CA LEU A 51 -6.18 -8.01 -12.53
C LEU A 51 -5.85 -9.40 -11.92
N PRO A 52 -4.61 -9.92 -12.07
CA PRO A 52 -4.29 -11.26 -11.58
C PRO A 52 -4.53 -11.45 -10.08
N LEU A 53 -5.02 -12.62 -9.72
CA LEU A 53 -5.24 -13.08 -8.35
C LEU A 53 -3.93 -13.36 -7.61
N CYS A 54 -4.02 -13.44 -6.27
CA CYS A 54 -2.92 -13.87 -5.40
C CYS A 54 -1.60 -13.10 -5.63
N PRO A 55 -1.55 -11.78 -5.34
CA PRO A 55 -0.32 -11.01 -5.46
C PRO A 55 0.74 -11.54 -4.50
N GLU A 56 1.99 -11.57 -4.96
CA GLU A 56 3.14 -12.10 -4.22
C GLU A 56 4.38 -11.20 -4.36
N HIS A 57 5.36 -11.41 -3.48
CA HIS A 57 6.65 -10.73 -3.62
C HIS A 57 7.50 -11.47 -4.64
N PHE A 58 7.89 -10.77 -5.70
CA PHE A 58 8.68 -11.31 -6.80
C PHE A 58 9.86 -10.38 -7.09
N ILE A 59 10.96 -10.92 -7.62
CA ILE A 59 12.10 -10.14 -8.10
C ILE A 59 12.02 -10.12 -9.63
N PRO A 60 11.62 -9.00 -10.27
CA PRO A 60 11.67 -8.88 -11.71
C PRO A 60 13.09 -9.10 -12.24
N GLU A 61 13.23 -9.69 -13.43
CA GLU A 61 14.52 -10.05 -14.05
C GLU A 61 15.54 -8.88 -14.11
N LYS A 62 15.04 -7.64 -14.18
CA LYS A 62 15.87 -6.41 -14.26
C LYS A 62 16.00 -5.66 -12.93
N CYS A 63 15.56 -6.23 -11.82
CA CYS A 63 15.52 -5.59 -10.51
C CYS A 63 16.32 -6.38 -9.47
N LYS A 64 16.94 -5.67 -8.52
CA LYS A 64 17.61 -6.29 -7.36
C LYS A 64 16.70 -6.46 -6.13
N ASN A 65 15.55 -5.78 -6.13
CA ASN A 65 14.66 -5.69 -4.98
C ASN A 65 13.35 -6.45 -5.24
N THR A 66 12.88 -7.16 -4.22
CA THR A 66 11.55 -7.79 -4.20
C THR A 66 10.45 -6.73 -4.30
N LYS A 67 9.42 -7.00 -5.09
CA LYS A 67 8.25 -6.13 -5.26
C LYS A 67 6.98 -6.95 -5.14
N LEU A 68 5.97 -6.37 -4.50
CA LEU A 68 4.62 -6.91 -4.53
C LEU A 68 4.03 -6.72 -5.94
N MET A 69 3.67 -7.83 -6.57
CA MET A 69 3.24 -7.93 -7.96
C MET A 69 2.07 -8.89 -8.12
N THR A 70 1.24 -8.63 -9.13
CA THR A 70 0.15 -9.49 -9.58
C THR A 70 0.65 -10.25 -10.82
N THR A 71 1.02 -11.52 -10.63
CA THR A 71 1.58 -12.41 -11.67
C THR A 71 0.60 -13.53 -11.98
N LEU A 72 0.74 -14.14 -13.16
CA LEU A 72 0.02 -15.34 -13.60
C LEU A 72 0.84 -16.62 -13.38
N HIS A 73 1.85 -16.58 -12.51
CA HIS A 73 2.59 -17.78 -12.12
C HIS A 73 1.77 -18.64 -11.16
N ASN A 74 2.07 -19.94 -11.15
CA ASN A 74 1.62 -20.83 -10.08
C ASN A 74 2.09 -20.29 -8.72
N LYS A 75 1.26 -20.46 -7.70
CA LYS A 75 1.53 -20.00 -6.34
C LYS A 75 2.02 -21.18 -5.52
N LYS A 76 3.12 -21.00 -4.81
CA LYS A 76 3.72 -22.01 -3.92
C LYS A 76 3.75 -21.48 -2.50
N ASN A 77 3.34 -22.30 -1.53
CA ASN A 77 3.27 -21.94 -0.11
C ASN A 77 2.55 -20.59 0.12
N TYR A 78 1.47 -20.36 -0.62
CA TYR A 78 0.74 -19.09 -0.58
C TYR A 78 -0.16 -19.05 0.65
N ILE A 79 0.04 -18.04 1.50
CA ILE A 79 -0.78 -17.84 2.71
C ILE A 79 -2.01 -17.01 2.35
N ILE A 80 -3.20 -17.56 2.56
CA ILE A 80 -4.47 -16.98 2.13
C ILE A 80 -5.57 -17.18 3.16
N HIS A 81 -6.44 -16.17 3.29
CA HIS A 81 -7.67 -16.28 4.08
C HIS A 81 -8.71 -17.15 3.35
N TYR A 82 -9.43 -18.02 4.07
CA TYR A 82 -10.35 -19.00 3.46
C TYR A 82 -11.38 -18.40 2.50
N ARG A 83 -11.95 -17.23 2.78
CA ARG A 83 -12.89 -16.54 1.88
C ARG A 83 -12.24 -16.08 0.57
N ASN A 84 -11.02 -15.56 0.64
CA ASN A 84 -10.26 -15.16 -0.55
C ASN A 84 -9.84 -16.41 -1.34
N PHE A 85 -9.48 -17.49 -0.66
CA PHE A 85 -9.22 -18.77 -1.29
C PHE A 85 -10.45 -19.33 -2.03
N LYS A 86 -11.62 -19.31 -1.37
CA LYS A 86 -12.91 -19.68 -1.98
C LYS A 86 -13.19 -18.88 -3.25
N GLN A 87 -12.98 -17.57 -3.23
CA GLN A 87 -13.14 -16.72 -4.42
C GLN A 87 -12.12 -17.07 -5.52
N CYS A 88 -10.87 -17.38 -5.16
CA CYS A 88 -9.86 -17.79 -6.15
C CYS A 88 -10.28 -19.08 -6.88
N LEU A 89 -10.79 -20.07 -6.16
CA LEU A 89 -11.32 -21.32 -6.75
C LEU A 89 -12.53 -21.06 -7.64
N GLN A 90 -13.46 -20.21 -7.20
CA GLN A 90 -14.64 -19.81 -8.00
C GLN A 90 -14.25 -19.10 -9.31
N LEU A 91 -13.15 -18.35 -9.29
CA LEU A 91 -12.59 -17.71 -10.48
C LEU A 91 -11.71 -18.65 -11.32
N GLY A 92 -11.61 -19.93 -10.95
CA GLY A 92 -11.00 -20.98 -11.77
C GLY A 92 -9.57 -21.38 -11.38
N MET A 93 -8.97 -20.78 -10.35
CA MET A 93 -7.68 -21.26 -9.82
C MET A 93 -7.82 -22.71 -9.36
N LYS A 94 -6.79 -23.54 -9.61
CA LYS A 94 -6.83 -24.97 -9.23
C LYS A 94 -5.98 -25.19 -7.99
N LEU A 95 -6.56 -25.82 -6.97
CA LEU A 95 -5.82 -26.27 -5.79
C LEU A 95 -4.93 -27.46 -6.18
N ILE A 96 -3.64 -27.36 -5.90
CA ILE A 96 -2.70 -28.49 -6.01
C ILE A 96 -2.62 -29.22 -4.67
N LYS A 97 -2.40 -28.45 -3.58
CA LYS A 97 -2.20 -29.01 -2.24
C LYS A 97 -2.47 -27.97 -1.15
N ILE A 98 -3.02 -28.42 -0.02
CA ILE A 98 -3.00 -27.66 1.24
C ILE A 98 -1.78 -28.12 2.04
N ASN A 99 -0.85 -27.21 2.31
CA ASN A 99 0.39 -27.51 3.04
C ASN A 99 0.18 -27.38 4.55
N ARG A 100 -0.57 -26.35 4.98
CA ARG A 100 -0.89 -26.09 6.38
C ARG A 100 -2.25 -25.44 6.51
N LEU A 101 -2.97 -25.78 7.56
CA LEU A 101 -4.30 -25.27 7.85
C LEU A 101 -4.38 -24.80 9.31
N LEU A 102 -4.71 -23.52 9.49
CA LEU A 102 -4.88 -22.90 10.82
C LEU A 102 -6.35 -22.48 10.97
N LYS A 103 -7.07 -23.09 11.91
CA LYS A 103 -8.43 -22.68 12.28
C LYS A 103 -8.40 -21.63 13.40
N PHE A 104 -9.40 -20.76 13.43
CA PHE A 104 -9.56 -19.73 14.46
C PHE A 104 -11.03 -19.36 14.66
N GLN A 105 -11.33 -18.78 15.81
CA GLN A 105 -12.62 -18.17 16.09
C GLN A 105 -12.69 -16.76 15.51
N GLN A 106 -13.81 -16.42 14.88
CA GLN A 106 -14.04 -15.12 14.27
C GLN A 106 -15.45 -14.60 14.56
N SER A 107 -15.59 -13.28 14.57
CA SER A 107 -16.87 -12.59 14.67
C SER A 107 -16.73 -11.17 14.12
N ALA A 108 -17.84 -10.49 13.87
CA ALA A 108 -17.82 -9.09 13.43
C ALA A 108 -17.58 -8.10 14.60
N TRP A 109 -16.69 -8.43 15.54
CA TRP A 109 -16.48 -7.70 16.79
C TRP A 109 -16.02 -6.24 16.59
N LEU A 110 -15.34 -5.93 15.48
CA LEU A 110 -14.91 -4.56 15.18
C LEU A 110 -15.99 -3.74 14.45
N LYS A 111 -17.06 -4.38 13.97
CA LYS A 111 -18.12 -3.74 13.19
C LYS A 111 -18.78 -2.56 13.94
N PRO A 112 -19.18 -2.66 15.23
CA PRO A 112 -19.83 -1.56 15.93
C PRO A 112 -18.95 -0.29 15.98
N TYR A 113 -17.64 -0.46 16.14
CA TYR A 113 -16.68 0.65 16.13
C TYR A 113 -16.58 1.31 14.75
N ILE A 114 -16.52 0.51 13.68
CA ILE A 114 -16.47 1.03 12.31
C ILE A 114 -17.77 1.75 11.94
N ASP A 115 -18.91 1.19 12.32
CA ASP A 115 -20.22 1.79 12.07
C ASP A 115 -20.35 3.14 12.79
N LEU A 116 -19.97 3.21 14.07
CA LEU A 116 -19.94 4.46 14.85
C LEU A 116 -19.10 5.53 14.16
N ASN A 117 -17.84 5.22 13.83
CA ASN A 117 -16.95 6.18 13.16
C ASN A 117 -17.48 6.59 11.78
N THR A 118 -18.13 5.67 11.07
CA THR A 118 -18.71 5.95 9.76
C THR A 118 -19.89 6.90 9.89
N GLU A 119 -20.76 6.70 10.87
CA GLU A 119 -21.91 7.55 11.15
C GLU A 119 -21.46 8.96 11.60
N MET A 120 -20.53 9.03 12.55
CA MET A 120 -19.94 10.31 12.96
C MET A 120 -19.33 11.05 11.76
N ARG A 121 -18.61 10.33 10.89
CA ARG A 121 -18.06 10.91 9.64
C ARG A 121 -19.16 11.35 8.67
N LYS A 122 -20.34 10.74 8.63
CA LYS A 122 -21.47 11.15 7.77
C LYS A 122 -22.10 12.45 8.27
N GLN A 123 -22.15 12.64 9.58
CA GLN A 123 -22.74 13.79 10.27
C GLN A 123 -21.81 15.01 10.28
N SER A 124 -20.49 14.79 10.28
CA SER A 124 -19.50 15.88 10.23
C SER A 124 -19.69 16.81 9.04
N SER A 125 -19.67 18.12 9.32
CA SER A 125 -19.76 19.19 8.31
C SER A 125 -18.38 19.61 7.80
N ASN A 126 -17.40 19.73 8.69
CA ASN A 126 -16.06 20.20 8.38
C ASN A 126 -15.11 19.09 7.90
N GLU A 127 -14.03 19.50 7.21
CA GLU A 127 -13.05 18.57 6.65
C GLU A 127 -12.17 17.92 7.73
N PHE A 128 -11.90 18.63 8.82
CA PHE A 128 -11.07 18.14 9.93
C PHE A 128 -11.68 16.89 10.58
N GLU A 129 -12.93 16.96 11.03
CA GLU A 129 -13.63 15.83 11.64
C GLU A 129 -13.80 14.66 10.67
N LYS A 130 -14.13 14.95 9.40
CA LYS A 130 -14.22 13.93 8.36
C LYS A 130 -12.90 13.16 8.20
N ASN A 131 -11.77 13.85 8.34
CA ASN A 131 -10.43 13.26 8.31
C ASN A 131 -10.08 12.56 9.62
N PHE A 132 -10.50 13.09 10.77
CA PHE A 132 -10.31 12.49 12.08
C PHE A 132 -10.96 11.10 12.15
N TYR A 133 -12.26 10.98 11.87
CA TYR A 133 -12.94 9.68 11.92
C TYR A 133 -12.42 8.69 10.86
N LYS A 134 -11.96 9.20 9.70
CA LYS A 134 -11.25 8.37 8.71
C LYS A 134 -9.94 7.84 9.27
N LEU A 135 -9.17 8.68 9.96
CA LEU A 135 -7.90 8.31 10.58
C LEU A 135 -8.11 7.29 11.69
N MET A 136 -9.13 7.43 12.53
CA MET A 136 -9.43 6.47 13.60
C MET A 136 -9.61 5.05 13.07
N ASN A 137 -10.35 4.88 11.97
CA ASN A 137 -10.46 3.58 11.31
C ASN A 137 -9.13 3.09 10.73
N ASN A 138 -8.43 3.94 9.97
CA ASN A 138 -7.18 3.55 9.31
C ASN A 138 -6.02 3.26 10.28
N ALA A 139 -6.00 3.95 11.42
CA ALA A 139 -4.98 3.80 12.45
C ALA A 139 -5.06 2.42 13.13
N VAL A 140 -6.27 1.90 13.37
CA VAL A 140 -6.46 0.54 13.90
C VAL A 140 -5.79 -0.48 12.98
N PHE A 141 -6.10 -0.42 11.67
CA PHE A 141 -5.46 -1.28 10.69
C PHE A 141 -3.93 -1.13 10.69
N GLY A 142 -3.42 0.09 10.62
CA GLY A 142 -1.98 0.37 10.65
C GLY A 142 -1.29 -0.19 11.91
N LYS A 143 -1.96 -0.15 13.06
CA LYS A 143 -1.44 -0.67 14.32
C LYS A 143 -1.36 -2.20 14.34
N THR A 144 -2.31 -2.89 13.72
CA THR A 144 -2.27 -4.36 13.59
C THR A 144 -1.10 -4.85 12.75
N MET A 145 -0.67 -4.05 11.76
CA MET A 145 0.44 -4.35 10.85
C MET A 145 1.77 -3.74 11.28
N GLU A 146 1.88 -3.25 12.53
CA GLU A 146 3.09 -2.63 13.05
C GLU A 146 4.24 -3.64 13.15
N ASN A 147 5.36 -3.35 12.49
CA ASN A 147 6.55 -4.18 12.59
C ASN A 147 7.38 -3.80 13.84
N VAL A 148 7.15 -4.53 14.94
CA VAL A 148 7.86 -4.34 16.22
C VAL A 148 9.38 -4.51 16.11
N ARG A 149 9.90 -5.22 15.09
CA ARG A 149 11.35 -5.40 14.89
C ARG A 149 12.06 -4.11 14.49
N LYS A 150 11.31 -3.14 13.97
CA LYS A 150 11.86 -1.82 13.60
C LYS A 150 11.91 -0.87 14.80
N GLN A 151 11.35 -1.23 15.95
CA GLN A 151 11.42 -0.40 17.15
C GLN A 151 12.86 -0.35 17.66
N LYS A 152 13.28 0.85 18.05
CA LYS A 152 14.60 1.14 18.60
C LYS A 152 14.43 1.71 20.00
N ASP A 153 15.34 1.37 20.90
CA ASP A 153 15.44 2.02 22.20
C ASP A 153 16.34 3.24 22.04
N VAL A 154 15.79 4.41 22.31
CA VAL A 154 16.52 5.67 22.20
C VAL A 154 16.82 6.14 23.62
N LYS A 155 18.10 6.40 23.90
CA LYS A 155 18.55 6.92 25.19
C LYS A 155 19.25 8.25 24.98
N LEU A 156 18.81 9.25 25.74
CA LEU A 156 19.51 10.52 25.87
C LEU A 156 20.48 10.40 27.05
N ILE A 157 21.74 10.73 26.82
CA ILE A 157 22.84 10.61 27.80
C ILE A 157 23.56 11.96 27.83
N SER A 158 23.97 12.42 29.00
CA SER A 158 24.63 13.73 29.20
C SER A 158 26.07 13.61 29.73
N LYS A 159 26.66 12.41 29.63
CA LYS A 159 28.02 12.09 30.10
C LYS A 159 28.67 11.08 29.15
N TRP A 160 29.89 11.33 28.73
CA TRP A 160 30.65 10.42 27.87
C TRP A 160 31.09 9.15 28.62
N ASN A 161 31.75 9.36 29.77
CA ASN A 161 32.37 8.31 30.58
C ASN A 161 31.43 7.72 31.65
N GLY A 162 31.87 6.62 32.26
CA GLY A 162 31.19 5.93 33.36
C GLY A 162 30.27 4.79 32.91
N ARG A 163 29.82 3.97 33.89
CA ARG A 163 29.02 2.74 33.66
C ARG A 163 27.76 2.95 32.82
N TYR A 164 27.19 4.16 32.85
CA TYR A 164 25.98 4.52 32.11
C TYR A 164 26.22 5.60 31.05
N GLY A 165 27.47 5.99 30.81
CA GLY A 165 27.87 6.98 29.82
C GLY A 165 27.71 6.50 28.38
N ALA A 166 27.92 7.41 27.43
CA ALA A 166 27.79 7.14 26.00
C ALA A 166 28.72 6.01 25.53
N ARG A 167 30.01 6.02 25.96
CA ARG A 167 31.01 5.00 25.59
C ARG A 167 30.54 3.58 25.93
N ALA A 168 30.03 3.39 27.15
CA ALA A 168 29.53 2.10 27.61
C ALA A 168 28.31 1.59 26.80
N ARG A 169 27.54 2.49 26.19
CA ARG A 169 26.34 2.16 25.40
C ARG A 169 26.65 1.94 23.93
N ILE A 170 27.65 2.63 23.39
CA ILE A 170 28.18 2.41 22.03
C ILE A 170 28.85 1.03 21.95
N ALA A 171 29.57 0.63 23.00
CA ALA A 171 30.20 -0.69 23.10
C ALA A 171 29.21 -1.86 23.22
N LEU A 172 27.90 -1.61 23.39
CA LEU A 172 26.94 -2.69 23.46
C LEU A 172 26.76 -3.38 22.10
N PRO A 173 26.63 -4.72 22.05
CA PRO A 173 26.49 -5.46 20.79
C PRO A 173 25.19 -5.14 20.02
N ASN A 174 24.23 -4.49 20.68
CA ASN A 174 22.98 -4.05 20.06
C ASN A 174 22.99 -2.56 19.68
N PHE A 175 24.14 -1.90 19.71
CA PHE A 175 24.28 -0.55 19.20
C PHE A 175 23.83 -0.45 17.75
N HIS A 176 23.10 0.62 17.43
CA HIS A 176 22.62 0.88 16.06
C HIS A 176 23.21 2.15 15.48
N SER A 177 23.12 3.25 16.22
CA SER A 177 23.65 4.55 15.82
C SER A 177 23.73 5.47 17.03
N SER A 178 24.65 6.43 17.02
CA SER A 178 24.74 7.52 17.97
C SER A 178 24.64 8.86 17.25
N ILE A 179 24.19 9.88 17.98
CA ILE A 179 24.29 11.28 17.59
C ILE A 179 24.82 12.02 18.81
N ILE A 180 25.93 12.71 18.67
CA ILE A 180 26.57 13.49 19.74
C ILE A 180 26.27 14.97 19.45
N PHE A 181 25.94 15.72 20.49
CA PHE A 181 25.74 17.16 20.47
C PHE A 181 26.90 17.79 21.22
N HIS A 182 27.60 18.71 20.55
CA HIS A 182 28.53 19.62 21.22
C HIS A 182 27.79 20.93 21.48
N ASP A 183 27.89 21.47 22.69
CA ASP A 183 27.22 22.71 23.10
C ASP A 183 27.96 23.97 22.60
N ASN A 184 28.70 23.86 21.49
CA ASN A 184 29.35 25.01 20.88
C ASN A 184 28.38 25.69 19.90
N ALA A 185 27.70 26.71 20.42
CA ALA A 185 27.31 27.84 19.60
C ALA A 185 28.55 28.34 18.85
N ASP A 186 28.39 28.53 17.55
CA ASP A 186 29.42 28.97 16.60
C ASP A 186 30.43 27.89 16.20
N HIS A 187 30.21 27.23 15.05
CA HIS A 187 31.16 27.22 13.94
C HIS A 187 30.59 26.51 12.71
N VAL A 188 30.50 27.28 11.61
CA VAL A 188 30.31 26.79 10.25
C VAL A 188 31.63 26.16 9.81
N HIS A 189 31.67 24.85 9.59
CA HIS A 189 32.65 24.24 8.69
C HIS A 189 31.96 23.18 7.83
N ASP A 190 31.88 23.48 6.53
CA ASP A 190 31.78 22.49 5.47
C ASP A 190 32.99 21.55 5.59
N ASP A 191 32.77 20.29 5.95
CA ASP A 191 33.35 19.13 5.25
C ASP A 191 32.85 17.82 5.86
N ASP A 192 32.66 16.85 4.97
CA ASP A 192 32.17 15.50 5.23
C ASP A 192 33.20 14.69 6.03
N GLU A 193 32.92 14.36 7.30
CA GLU A 193 33.54 13.19 7.94
C GLU A 193 32.57 12.42 8.85
N ILE A 194 32.64 11.08 8.72
CA ILE A 194 32.15 10.18 9.74
C ILE A 194 33.29 10.11 10.74
N ASP A 195 33.18 10.80 11.87
CA ASP A 195 34.10 10.58 12.98
C ASP A 195 33.90 9.15 13.50
N PHE A 196 34.67 8.22 12.95
CA PHE A 196 35.14 7.07 13.68
C PHE A 196 36.24 7.61 14.59
N PHE A 197 35.93 7.79 15.87
CA PHE A 197 36.97 8.07 16.84
C PHE A 197 37.89 6.85 16.91
N ASP A 198 39.14 7.05 16.50
CA ASP A 198 40.24 6.12 16.71
C ASP A 198 40.41 5.85 18.21
N ASP A 199 40.68 4.59 18.55
CA ASP A 199 40.75 4.03 19.91
C ASP A 199 42.05 4.40 20.66
N GLU A 200 42.71 5.52 20.33
CA GLU A 200 43.98 5.93 20.93
C GLU A 200 43.87 7.28 21.66
N ALA A 201 43.37 7.22 22.89
CA ALA A 201 43.81 8.09 23.99
C ALA A 201 43.31 7.49 25.31
N ALA A 202 44.02 6.47 25.79
CA ALA A 202 44.07 6.18 27.21
C ALA A 202 45.21 7.04 27.78
N ALA A 203 44.87 8.21 28.30
CA ALA A 203 45.73 8.95 29.20
C ALA A 203 44.83 9.48 30.32
N ASP A 204 45.21 9.08 31.53
CA ASP A 204 44.70 9.59 32.79
C ASP A 204 44.68 11.12 32.77
N ASP A 205 43.57 11.73 33.18
CA ASP A 205 43.60 13.04 33.83
C ASP A 205 42.39 13.19 34.77
N GLU A 206 42.74 13.62 35.98
CA GLU A 206 41.89 13.91 37.13
C GLU A 206 40.98 15.12 36.85
N ASP A 207 39.81 15.11 37.50
CA ASP A 207 38.98 16.28 37.87
C ASP A 207 39.20 17.58 37.07
N ASP A 208 38.53 17.70 35.92
CA ASP A 208 38.23 19.00 35.29
C ASP A 208 36.71 19.22 35.29
N ASP A 209 36.24 20.09 36.18
CA ASP A 209 34.88 20.63 36.26
C ASP A 209 34.64 21.66 35.12
N GLY A 210 34.91 21.26 33.87
CA GLY A 210 34.50 21.96 32.66
C GLY A 210 33.08 21.55 32.26
N ASP A 211 32.15 22.50 32.24
CA ASP A 211 30.71 22.33 31.93
C ASP A 211 30.43 22.03 30.43
N ASP A 212 31.27 21.23 29.78
CA ASP A 212 31.02 20.73 28.42
C ASP A 212 30.10 19.52 28.51
N ARG A 213 28.80 19.79 28.69
CA ARG A 213 27.77 18.74 28.66
C ARG A 213 27.59 18.24 27.24
N GLU A 214 28.41 17.27 26.85
CA GLU A 214 28.17 16.53 25.63
C GLU A 214 26.92 15.65 25.80
N TRP A 215 25.86 16.05 25.12
CA TRP A 215 24.66 15.23 25.03
C TRP A 215 24.85 14.21 23.92
N ALA A 216 24.42 12.97 24.15
CA ALA A 216 24.43 11.94 23.14
C ALA A 216 23.08 11.22 23.11
N ILE A 217 22.51 11.09 21.91
CA ILE A 217 21.41 10.17 21.63
C ILE A 217 21.99 8.86 21.14
N ILE A 218 21.83 7.81 21.92
CA ILE A 218 22.21 6.45 21.54
C ILE A 218 20.96 5.68 21.15
N GLN A 219 20.93 5.18 19.92
CA GLN A 219 19.92 4.27 19.42
C GLN A 219 20.43 2.83 19.53
N LEU A 220 19.68 2.01 20.26
CA LEU A 220 19.96 0.59 20.44
C LEU A 220 18.87 -0.24 19.75
N THR A 221 19.27 -1.31 19.10
CA THR A 221 18.36 -2.35 18.62
C THR A 221 17.81 -3.13 19.81
N ARG A 222 16.51 -3.43 19.79
CA ARG A 222 15.89 -4.25 20.84
C ARG A 222 16.38 -5.69 20.75
N LEU A 223 17.08 -6.15 21.79
CA LEU A 223 17.54 -7.54 21.91
C LEU A 223 16.39 -8.50 22.22
N LYS A 224 15.38 -8.03 22.98
CA LYS A 224 14.16 -8.78 23.29
C LYS A 224 12.99 -8.06 22.65
N ILE A 225 12.27 -8.78 21.81
CA ILE A 225 11.10 -8.27 21.10
C ILE A 225 9.91 -9.11 21.53
N VAL A 226 8.84 -8.44 21.99
CA VAL A 226 7.58 -9.09 22.31
C VAL A 226 6.65 -8.94 21.10
N PHE A 227 6.25 -10.07 20.51
CA PHE A 227 5.27 -10.10 19.42
C PHE A 227 3.85 -9.98 19.98
N ASN A 228 3.46 -8.76 20.36
CA ASN A 228 2.14 -8.45 20.91
C ASN A 228 1.22 -7.71 19.92
N LYS A 229 1.53 -7.77 18.63
CA LYS A 229 0.69 -7.17 17.57
C LYS A 229 -0.19 -8.23 16.96
N PRO A 230 -1.50 -7.99 16.84
CA PRO A 230 -2.42 -8.97 16.26
C PRO A 230 -2.35 -8.92 14.72
N ILE A 231 -1.21 -9.35 14.16
CA ILE A 231 -0.92 -9.28 12.72
C ILE A 231 -1.95 -10.07 11.90
N TYR A 232 -2.48 -11.16 12.46
CA TYR A 232 -3.53 -11.98 11.85
C TYR A 232 -4.81 -11.17 11.53
N ILE A 233 -5.13 -10.14 12.32
CA ILE A 233 -6.26 -9.24 12.04
C ILE A 233 -5.94 -8.39 10.81
N GLY A 234 -4.75 -7.79 10.75
CA GLY A 234 -4.31 -6.99 9.62
C GLY A 234 -4.24 -7.80 8.32
N PHE A 235 -3.74 -9.03 8.42
CA PHE A 235 -3.77 -10.01 7.33
C PHE A 235 -5.20 -10.27 6.84
N ALA A 236 -6.13 -10.63 7.73
CA ALA A 236 -7.51 -10.91 7.36
C ALA A 236 -8.20 -9.69 6.74
N ILE A 237 -7.97 -8.48 7.27
CA ILE A 237 -8.51 -7.24 6.69
C ILE A 237 -8.02 -7.04 5.25
N LEU A 238 -6.73 -7.23 5.00
CA LEU A 238 -6.16 -7.09 3.65
C LEU A 238 -6.76 -8.11 2.69
N ASP A 239 -6.83 -9.38 3.08
CA ASP A 239 -7.38 -10.42 2.22
C ASP A 239 -8.87 -10.24 1.94
N LEU A 240 -9.66 -9.89 2.96
CA LEU A 240 -11.09 -9.60 2.80
C LEU A 240 -11.33 -8.36 1.93
N SER A 241 -10.42 -7.38 1.94
CA SER A 241 -10.55 -6.19 1.08
C SER A 241 -10.45 -6.53 -0.41
N LYS A 242 -9.64 -7.53 -0.78
CA LYS A 242 -9.49 -8.00 -2.16
C LYS A 242 -10.79 -8.56 -2.72
N LEU A 243 -11.61 -9.20 -1.88
CA LEU A 243 -12.89 -9.77 -2.28
C LEU A 243 -13.78 -8.77 -3.01
N TYR A 244 -13.88 -7.54 -2.48
CA TYR A 244 -14.71 -6.48 -3.07
C TYR A 244 -14.20 -6.02 -4.43
N ILE A 245 -12.88 -5.91 -4.58
CA ILE A 245 -12.24 -5.46 -5.82
C ILE A 245 -12.38 -6.54 -6.90
N TYR A 246 -12.12 -7.81 -6.54
CA TYR A 246 -12.28 -8.94 -7.44
C TYR A 246 -13.75 -9.19 -7.80
N ASP A 247 -14.68 -9.07 -6.84
CA ASP A 247 -16.11 -9.20 -7.13
C ASP A 247 -16.58 -8.13 -8.11
N PHE A 248 -16.22 -6.86 -7.87
CA PHE A 248 -16.61 -5.78 -8.77
C PHE A 248 -16.01 -5.96 -10.17
N HIS A 249 -14.75 -6.37 -10.28
CA HIS A 249 -14.12 -6.58 -11.59
C HIS A 249 -14.69 -7.82 -12.29
N TYR A 250 -14.56 -9.01 -11.69
CA TYR A 250 -14.84 -10.28 -12.37
C TYR A 250 -16.32 -10.66 -12.37
N ASN A 251 -17.07 -10.36 -11.31
CA ASN A 251 -18.48 -10.75 -11.22
C ASN A 251 -19.44 -9.68 -11.72
N TYR A 252 -19.03 -8.42 -11.77
CA TYR A 252 -19.87 -7.34 -12.29
C TYR A 252 -19.34 -6.80 -13.61
N VAL A 253 -18.16 -6.17 -13.65
CA VAL A 253 -17.71 -5.48 -14.88
C VAL A 253 -17.49 -6.45 -16.04
N GLU A 254 -16.73 -7.53 -15.83
CA GLU A 254 -16.45 -8.52 -16.88
C GLU A 254 -17.73 -9.21 -17.38
N LYS A 255 -18.65 -9.57 -16.48
CA LYS A 255 -19.92 -10.23 -16.86
C LYS A 255 -20.88 -9.28 -17.59
N THR A 256 -21.00 -8.03 -17.14
CA THR A 256 -21.96 -7.07 -17.70
C THR A 256 -21.47 -6.41 -18.98
N PHE A 257 -20.16 -6.12 -19.08
CA PHE A 257 -19.59 -5.35 -20.19
C PHE A 257 -18.69 -6.19 -21.10
N GLY A 258 -17.99 -7.21 -20.56
CA GLY A 258 -17.00 -8.00 -21.27
C GLY A 258 -16.04 -7.12 -22.06
N LYS A 259 -15.87 -7.39 -23.36
CA LYS A 259 -14.99 -6.62 -24.27
C LYS A 259 -15.37 -5.13 -24.45
N ARG A 260 -16.54 -4.70 -23.96
CA ARG A 260 -16.93 -3.28 -23.95
C ARG A 260 -16.35 -2.52 -22.76
N ALA A 261 -15.70 -3.18 -21.81
CA ALA A 261 -14.91 -2.53 -20.78
C ALA A 261 -13.44 -2.92 -20.95
N LYS A 262 -12.54 -1.99 -20.64
CA LYS A 262 -11.10 -2.26 -20.51
C LYS A 262 -10.60 -1.67 -19.21
N LEU A 263 -9.97 -2.48 -18.37
CA LEU A 263 -9.34 -2.00 -17.15
C LEU A 263 -8.01 -1.33 -17.51
N MET A 264 -7.92 -0.01 -17.31
CA MET A 264 -6.78 0.79 -17.74
C MET A 264 -5.74 0.95 -16.62
N TYR A 265 -6.18 1.01 -15.36
CA TYR A 265 -5.29 1.28 -14.23
C TYR A 265 -5.93 0.88 -12.90
N THR A 266 -5.09 0.51 -11.92
CA THR A 266 -5.51 0.19 -10.56
C THR A 266 -4.59 0.83 -9.51
N ASP A 267 -5.16 1.27 -8.39
CA ASP A 267 -4.39 1.64 -7.19
C ASP A 267 -5.17 1.31 -5.93
N THR A 268 -4.74 0.25 -5.23
CA THR A 268 -5.23 -0.21 -3.92
C THR A 268 -6.72 -0.54 -3.88
N ASP A 269 -7.58 0.48 -3.88
CA ASP A 269 -9.03 0.43 -3.78
C ASP A 269 -9.74 1.14 -4.96
N SER A 270 -8.99 1.55 -5.99
CA SER A 270 -9.50 2.24 -7.17
C SER A 270 -9.25 1.45 -8.45
N LEU A 271 -10.25 1.47 -9.34
CA LEU A 271 -10.24 0.84 -10.66
C LEU A 271 -10.63 1.90 -11.70
N LEU A 272 -9.80 2.07 -12.73
CA LEU A 272 -10.07 3.00 -13.84
C LEU A 272 -10.41 2.20 -15.08
N TYR A 273 -11.63 2.37 -15.57
CA TYR A 273 -12.13 1.67 -16.74
C TYR A 273 -12.30 2.60 -17.93
N PHE A 274 -12.06 2.07 -19.12
CA PHE A 274 -12.51 2.63 -20.38
C PHE A 274 -13.71 1.84 -20.88
N PHE A 275 -14.89 2.46 -20.90
CA PHE A 275 -16.13 1.83 -21.34
C PHE A 275 -16.48 2.26 -22.78
N LYS A 276 -16.85 1.28 -23.61
CA LYS A 276 -17.38 1.43 -24.96
C LYS A 276 -18.88 1.12 -24.95
N VAL A 277 -19.65 2.00 -24.32
CA VAL A 277 -21.12 1.93 -24.22
C VAL A 277 -21.72 3.28 -24.57
N SER A 278 -23.02 3.31 -24.89
CA SER A 278 -23.74 4.55 -25.21
C SER A 278 -23.77 5.51 -24.02
N ASP A 279 -24.21 5.02 -22.86
CA ASP A 279 -24.29 5.78 -21.62
C ASP A 279 -23.97 4.90 -20.41
N ILE A 280 -22.81 5.14 -19.80
CA ILE A 280 -22.39 4.41 -18.61
C ILE A 280 -23.21 4.80 -17.37
N TYR A 281 -23.72 6.03 -17.31
CA TYR A 281 -24.50 6.51 -16.17
C TYR A 281 -25.90 5.88 -16.17
N GLU A 282 -26.45 5.55 -17.33
CA GLU A 282 -27.67 4.74 -17.41
C GLU A 282 -27.45 3.33 -16.86
N CYS A 283 -26.34 2.67 -17.22
CA CYS A 283 -25.98 1.37 -16.63
C CYS A 283 -25.82 1.48 -15.11
N MET A 284 -25.13 2.51 -14.61
CA MET A 284 -24.98 2.75 -13.17
C MET A 284 -26.31 2.98 -12.45
N LYS A 285 -27.28 3.66 -13.09
CA LYS A 285 -28.62 3.86 -12.54
C LYS A 285 -29.37 2.53 -12.39
N ASN A 286 -29.25 1.64 -13.37
CA ASN A 286 -29.88 0.31 -13.29
C ASN A 286 -29.28 -0.55 -12.17
N ASP A 287 -27.97 -0.40 -11.91
CA ASP A 287 -27.24 -1.15 -10.88
C ASP A 287 -26.94 -0.31 -9.61
N ILE A 288 -27.80 0.64 -9.27
CA ILE A 288 -27.54 1.67 -8.25
C ILE A 288 -27.17 1.11 -6.87
N LEU A 289 -27.63 -0.10 -6.53
CA LEU A 289 -27.31 -0.79 -5.27
C LEU A 289 -25.82 -1.10 -5.11
N ARG A 290 -25.05 -1.09 -6.21
CA ARG A 290 -23.59 -1.32 -6.20
C ARG A 290 -22.78 -0.04 -6.03
N PHE A 291 -23.43 1.12 -6.13
CA PHE A 291 -22.74 2.42 -6.19
C PHE A 291 -23.13 3.36 -5.05
N ASP A 292 -22.14 4.08 -4.51
CA ASP A 292 -22.34 5.29 -3.73
C ASP A 292 -22.36 6.50 -4.69
N THR A 293 -23.53 7.09 -4.83
CA THR A 293 -23.78 8.27 -5.69
C THR A 293 -24.14 9.51 -4.89
N SER A 294 -23.96 9.48 -3.57
CA SER A 294 -24.37 10.57 -2.67
C SER A 294 -23.64 11.91 -2.92
N ASP A 295 -22.43 11.83 -3.48
CA ASP A 295 -21.57 12.98 -3.78
C ASP A 295 -21.84 13.59 -5.17
N TYR A 296 -22.86 13.13 -5.90
CA TYR A 296 -23.31 13.80 -7.12
C TYR A 296 -23.99 15.14 -6.81
N PRO A 297 -23.84 16.17 -7.68
CA PRO A 297 -24.63 17.39 -7.61
C PRO A 297 -26.14 17.11 -7.69
N SER A 298 -26.96 17.92 -7.02
CA SER A 298 -28.42 17.79 -7.06
C SER A 298 -29.00 18.04 -8.46
N ASP A 299 -28.34 18.89 -9.23
CA ASP A 299 -28.67 19.33 -10.59
C ASP A 299 -27.81 18.61 -11.64
N ASN A 300 -27.32 17.39 -11.34
CA ASN A 300 -26.47 16.67 -12.27
C ASN A 300 -27.20 16.31 -13.57
N VAL A 301 -26.50 16.50 -14.69
CA VAL A 301 -27.06 16.36 -16.05
C VAL A 301 -27.53 14.94 -16.40
N TYR A 302 -27.12 13.93 -15.63
CA TYR A 302 -27.47 12.52 -15.88
C TYR A 302 -28.71 12.05 -15.11
N GLY A 303 -29.29 12.93 -14.26
CA GLY A 303 -30.41 12.58 -13.38
C GLY A 303 -30.04 11.49 -12.38
N MET A 304 -28.78 11.44 -11.94
CA MET A 304 -28.28 10.43 -11.02
C MET A 304 -28.91 10.61 -9.62
N PRO A 305 -29.57 9.59 -9.05
CA PRO A 305 -30.09 9.67 -7.69
C PRO A 305 -28.95 9.75 -6.68
N ARG A 306 -29.12 10.50 -5.59
CA ARG A 306 -28.11 10.68 -4.54
C ARG A 306 -28.37 9.74 -3.36
N VAL A 307 -27.86 8.51 -3.47
CA VAL A 307 -28.12 7.44 -2.49
C VAL A 307 -26.83 6.86 -1.93
N ASN A 308 -26.95 5.98 -0.93
CA ASN A 308 -25.88 5.13 -0.42
C ASN A 308 -24.68 5.84 0.23
N LYS A 309 -24.88 7.04 0.77
CA LYS A 309 -23.85 7.87 1.40
C LYS A 309 -23.00 7.09 2.41
N LYS A 310 -21.72 6.89 2.09
CA LYS A 310 -20.71 6.20 2.91
C LYS A 310 -21.17 4.82 3.40
N VAL A 311 -21.92 4.09 2.59
CA VAL A 311 -22.22 2.67 2.84
C VAL A 311 -20.95 1.85 2.53
N VAL A 312 -20.56 0.99 3.46
CA VAL A 312 -19.29 0.25 3.37
C VAL A 312 -19.37 -0.82 2.27
N GLY A 313 -18.36 -0.86 1.39
CA GLY A 313 -18.21 -1.90 0.36
C GLY A 313 -18.77 -1.54 -1.01
N LEU A 314 -19.43 -0.37 -1.15
CA LEU A 314 -19.91 0.10 -2.45
C LEU A 314 -18.83 0.88 -3.21
N MET A 315 -18.90 0.83 -4.54
CA MET A 315 -18.01 1.59 -5.41
C MET A 315 -18.53 3.01 -5.59
N LYS A 316 -17.63 3.97 -5.72
CA LYS A 316 -17.97 5.37 -5.93
C LYS A 316 -17.39 5.86 -7.26
N ASP A 317 -18.16 6.66 -8.00
CA ASP A 317 -17.57 7.50 -9.06
C ASP A 317 -16.80 8.66 -8.41
N GLU A 318 -15.47 8.59 -8.48
CA GLU A 318 -14.57 9.59 -7.92
C GLU A 318 -14.70 10.97 -8.61
N CYS A 319 -15.20 11.01 -9.85
CA CYS A 319 -15.39 12.26 -10.60
C CYS A 319 -16.78 12.87 -10.44
N SER A 320 -17.71 12.18 -9.75
CA SER A 320 -19.10 12.59 -9.52
C SER A 320 -19.81 13.07 -10.81
N GLY A 321 -19.74 12.28 -11.89
CA GLY A 321 -20.35 12.59 -13.18
C GLY A 321 -19.50 13.44 -14.12
N ARG A 322 -18.34 13.95 -13.69
CA ARG A 322 -17.47 14.71 -14.58
C ARG A 322 -16.66 13.78 -15.47
N ILE A 323 -16.79 13.92 -16.78
CA ILE A 323 -16.15 13.02 -17.76
C ILE A 323 -14.63 13.17 -17.72
N MET A 324 -13.93 12.05 -17.57
CA MET A 324 -12.49 11.97 -17.82
C MET A 324 -12.24 11.89 -19.32
N THR A 325 -11.62 12.92 -19.90
CA THR A 325 -11.42 13.01 -21.36
C THR A 325 -10.13 12.33 -21.81
N GLU A 326 -9.08 12.42 -21.00
CA GLU A 326 -7.77 11.86 -21.29
C GLU A 326 -7.14 11.28 -20.02
N PHE A 327 -6.48 10.13 -20.15
CA PHE A 327 -5.72 9.47 -19.08
C PHE A 327 -4.38 8.99 -19.62
N VAL A 328 -3.32 9.20 -18.83
CA VAL A 328 -1.97 8.69 -19.11
C VAL A 328 -1.42 8.04 -17.84
N GLY A 329 -1.25 6.72 -17.88
CA GLY A 329 -0.58 5.94 -16.83
C GLY A 329 0.79 5.49 -17.30
N LEU A 330 1.84 5.77 -16.51
CA LEU A 330 3.22 5.35 -16.84
C LEU A 330 3.67 4.14 -16.03
N ARG A 331 3.27 4.07 -14.75
CA ARG A 331 3.51 2.94 -13.83
C ARG A 331 2.64 3.10 -12.59
N ALA A 332 2.69 2.12 -11.69
CA ALA A 332 2.05 2.20 -10.38
C ALA A 332 2.42 3.52 -9.64
N LYS A 333 1.39 4.28 -9.27
CA LYS A 333 1.42 5.58 -8.58
C LYS A 333 2.12 6.70 -9.38
N LEU A 334 2.11 6.59 -10.71
CA LEU A 334 2.60 7.60 -11.65
C LEU A 334 1.64 7.73 -12.84
N TYR A 335 0.73 8.70 -12.76
CA TYR A 335 -0.30 8.92 -13.78
C TYR A 335 -0.81 10.36 -13.77
N THR A 336 -1.51 10.74 -14.84
CA THR A 336 -2.23 12.00 -14.96
C THR A 336 -3.51 11.84 -15.77
N PHE A 337 -4.50 12.69 -15.52
CA PHE A 337 -5.74 12.72 -16.28
C PHE A 337 -6.36 14.12 -16.32
N LYS A 338 -7.19 14.33 -17.33
CA LYS A 338 -7.99 15.54 -17.53
C LYS A 338 -9.46 15.25 -17.33
N ILE A 339 -10.17 16.23 -16.80
CA ILE A 339 -11.61 16.19 -16.58
C ILE A 339 -12.24 17.28 -17.44
N LEU A 340 -13.34 16.95 -18.12
CA LEU A 340 -14.10 17.91 -18.91
C LEU A 340 -14.56 19.07 -18.03
N GLY A 341 -14.27 20.31 -18.47
CA GLY A 341 -14.63 21.53 -17.73
C GLY A 341 -13.70 21.87 -16.56
N ASP A 342 -12.70 21.04 -16.22
CA ASP A 342 -11.65 21.41 -15.26
C ASP A 342 -10.43 21.93 -16.03
N ALA A 343 -10.05 23.18 -15.79
CA ALA A 343 -8.85 23.76 -16.39
C ALA A 343 -7.56 23.09 -15.88
N ASN A 344 -7.62 22.44 -14.70
CA ASN A 344 -6.47 21.82 -14.08
C ASN A 344 -6.45 20.30 -14.30
N GLU A 345 -5.33 19.79 -14.81
CA GLU A 345 -5.01 18.38 -14.84
C GLU A 345 -4.77 17.80 -13.42
N LYS A 346 -5.21 16.56 -13.19
CA LYS A 346 -4.86 15.83 -11.97
C LYS A 346 -3.59 15.05 -12.21
N LYS A 347 -2.62 15.18 -11.31
CA LYS A 347 -1.30 14.55 -11.38
C LYS A 347 -1.00 13.72 -10.14
N ARG A 348 -0.39 12.56 -10.36
CA ARG A 348 0.22 11.71 -9.33
C ARG A 348 1.60 11.27 -9.79
N ALA A 349 2.58 11.48 -8.90
CA ALA A 349 3.95 11.03 -9.10
C ALA A 349 4.57 10.69 -7.75
N LYS A 350 4.57 9.40 -7.38
CA LYS A 350 5.10 8.96 -6.09
C LYS A 350 6.57 9.35 -5.93
N GLY A 351 6.88 10.05 -4.84
CA GLY A 351 8.23 10.48 -4.49
C GLY A 351 8.69 11.77 -5.17
N VAL A 352 7.81 12.47 -5.90
CA VAL A 352 8.04 13.81 -6.44
C VAL A 352 7.28 14.82 -5.58
N LYS A 353 7.95 15.90 -5.15
CA LYS A 353 7.32 16.97 -4.36
C LYS A 353 6.24 17.72 -5.16
N ARG A 354 5.21 18.20 -4.46
CA ARG A 354 4.07 18.93 -5.07
C ARG A 354 4.52 20.18 -5.85
N SER A 355 5.49 20.92 -5.33
CA SER A 355 6.07 22.10 -6.02
C SER A 355 6.66 21.73 -7.38
N VAL A 356 7.45 20.66 -7.42
CA VAL A 356 8.07 20.17 -8.66
C VAL A 356 7.02 19.61 -9.62
N LEU A 357 6.00 18.92 -9.12
CA LEU A 357 4.92 18.36 -9.93
C LEU A 357 4.08 19.44 -10.65
N LYS A 358 4.03 20.66 -10.12
CA LYS A 358 3.39 21.80 -10.82
C LYS A 358 4.11 22.15 -12.13
N SER A 359 5.43 21.94 -12.20
CA SER A 359 6.25 22.24 -13.39
C SER A 359 6.23 21.15 -14.47
N ILE A 360 5.55 20.03 -14.19
CA ILE A 360 5.39 18.90 -15.13
C ILE A 360 3.98 19.02 -15.72
N THR A 361 3.89 18.99 -17.04
CA THR A 361 2.64 19.16 -17.81
C THR A 361 2.04 17.82 -18.20
N PHE A 362 0.77 17.79 -18.65
CA PHE A 362 0.19 16.60 -19.27
C PHE A 362 1.02 16.07 -20.46
N ASP A 363 1.54 16.99 -21.28
CA ASP A 363 2.31 16.61 -22.47
C ASP A 363 3.66 15.99 -22.10
N ASP A 364 4.26 16.33 -20.96
CA ASP A 364 5.43 15.62 -20.45
C ASP A 364 5.13 14.14 -20.18
N TYR A 365 3.94 13.82 -19.66
CA TYR A 365 3.50 12.44 -19.46
C TYR A 365 3.28 11.72 -20.80
N LYS A 366 2.60 12.37 -21.77
CA LYS A 366 2.43 11.83 -23.12
C LYS A 366 3.77 11.57 -23.80
N ASN A 367 4.68 12.55 -23.74
CA ASN A 367 6.00 12.44 -24.34
C ASN A 367 6.83 11.33 -23.69
N CYS A 368 6.66 11.13 -22.38
CA CYS A 368 7.27 10.03 -21.67
C CYS A 368 6.72 8.68 -22.14
N LEU A 369 5.40 8.57 -22.36
CA LEU A 369 4.75 7.35 -22.82
C LEU A 369 5.13 7.00 -24.27
N PHE A 370 4.96 7.93 -25.21
CA PHE A 370 5.10 7.65 -26.64
C PHE A 370 6.55 7.74 -27.15
N TYR A 371 7.35 8.66 -26.61
CA TYR A 371 8.73 8.88 -27.06
C TYR A 371 9.79 8.34 -26.08
N ARG A 372 9.37 7.65 -25.01
CA ARG A 372 10.26 7.11 -23.96
C ARG A 372 11.20 8.16 -23.36
N LYS A 373 10.78 9.43 -23.35
CA LYS A 373 11.56 10.55 -22.82
C LYS A 373 11.40 10.62 -21.31
N ASN A 374 12.44 10.21 -20.58
CA ASN A 374 12.50 10.35 -19.14
C ASN A 374 12.56 11.83 -18.74
N VAL A 375 11.83 12.21 -17.69
CA VAL A 375 11.86 13.57 -17.15
C VAL A 375 12.57 13.56 -15.81
N VAL A 376 13.68 14.27 -15.72
CA VAL A 376 14.45 14.47 -14.48
C VAL A 376 14.22 15.90 -14.00
N LYS A 377 13.89 16.07 -12.71
CA LYS A 377 13.71 17.38 -12.09
C LYS A 377 14.53 17.46 -10.80
N ASN A 378 14.96 18.67 -10.48
CA ASN A 378 15.54 18.95 -9.16
C ASN A 378 14.40 19.13 -8.15
N GLN A 379 14.49 18.48 -7.01
CA GLN A 379 13.60 18.72 -5.88
C GLN A 379 14.40 19.04 -4.62
N PHE A 380 13.87 19.95 -3.82
CA PHE A 380 14.44 20.30 -2.53
C PHE A 380 13.72 19.51 -1.44
N LEU A 381 14.49 18.89 -0.56
CA LEU A 381 13.98 18.12 0.57
C LEU A 381 14.61 18.68 1.83
N ILE A 382 13.82 18.70 2.89
CA ILE A 382 14.35 18.86 4.24
C ILE A 382 14.69 17.45 4.72
N GLN A 383 15.95 17.21 5.04
CA GLN A 383 16.43 15.97 5.59
C GLN A 383 17.09 16.26 6.93
N SER A 384 16.70 15.51 7.96
CA SER A 384 17.45 15.50 9.21
C SER A 384 18.50 14.40 9.15
N LYS A 385 19.76 14.75 9.38
CA LYS A 385 20.88 13.82 9.56
C LYS A 385 21.59 14.27 10.83
N LYS A 386 21.83 13.37 11.79
CA LYS A 386 22.39 13.71 13.11
C LYS A 386 21.64 14.87 13.81
N HIS A 387 20.30 14.89 13.74
CA HIS A 387 19.44 15.96 14.31
C HIS A 387 19.63 17.37 13.72
N GLU A 388 20.64 17.59 12.90
CA GLU A 388 20.77 18.77 12.06
C GLU A 388 19.85 18.68 10.84
N VAL A 389 19.22 19.81 10.52
CA VAL A 389 18.20 19.90 9.48
C VAL A 389 18.81 20.58 8.27
N TYR A 390 19.04 19.81 7.22
CA TYR A 390 19.61 20.31 5.97
C TYR A 390 18.54 20.45 4.89
N THR A 391 18.69 21.48 4.06
CA THR A 391 17.99 21.55 2.78
C THR A 391 18.86 20.88 1.73
N ILE A 392 18.49 19.67 1.31
CA ILE A 392 19.21 18.96 0.25
C ILE A 392 18.56 19.21 -1.11
N ARG A 393 19.40 19.35 -2.14
CA ARG A 393 18.98 19.35 -3.54
C ARG A 393 19.15 17.95 -4.11
N GLN A 394 18.05 17.29 -4.45
CA GLN A 394 18.06 15.96 -5.05
C GLN A 394 17.66 16.02 -6.53
N LYS A 395 18.49 15.46 -7.42
CA LYS A 395 18.09 15.13 -8.79
C LYS A 395 17.18 13.90 -8.77
N LYS A 396 15.92 14.07 -9.16
CA LYS A 396 14.90 13.03 -9.13
C LYS A 396 14.43 12.68 -10.53
N LEU A 397 14.48 11.40 -10.88
CA LEU A 397 13.73 10.87 -12.03
C LEU A 397 12.23 10.97 -11.72
N ALA A 398 11.57 11.98 -12.30
CA ALA A 398 10.20 12.34 -12.03
C ALA A 398 9.23 11.50 -12.86
N LEU A 399 9.45 11.43 -14.18
CA LEU A 399 8.67 10.59 -15.10
C LEU A 399 9.56 9.54 -15.77
N SER A 400 9.04 8.31 -15.86
CA SER A 400 9.62 7.23 -16.64
C SER A 400 8.54 6.23 -17.04
N CYS A 401 8.57 5.77 -18.28
CA CYS A 401 7.67 4.76 -18.83
C CYS A 401 8.09 3.31 -18.51
N ASN A 402 9.24 3.12 -17.84
CA ASN A 402 9.69 1.79 -17.44
C ASN A 402 8.83 1.31 -16.27
N ASP A 403 7.89 0.41 -16.56
CA ASP A 403 7.21 -0.40 -15.57
C ASP A 403 7.98 -1.69 -15.32
N ASP A 404 8.26 -1.96 -14.05
CA ASP A 404 8.97 -3.14 -13.60
C ASP A 404 8.05 -4.21 -13.01
N LYS A 405 6.76 -3.88 -12.82
CA LYS A 405 5.74 -4.78 -12.28
C LYS A 405 4.94 -5.51 -13.35
N ARG A 406 4.96 -5.00 -14.58
CA ARG A 406 4.29 -5.59 -15.75
C ARG A 406 5.20 -5.45 -16.97
N ILE A 407 4.97 -6.27 -17.99
CA ILE A 407 5.73 -6.28 -19.24
C ILE A 407 4.94 -5.44 -20.25
N LEU A 408 5.54 -4.35 -20.73
CA LEU A 408 4.97 -3.54 -21.81
C LEU A 408 5.12 -4.27 -23.15
N LEU A 409 4.02 -4.41 -23.88
CA LEU A 409 4.04 -4.99 -25.22
C LEU A 409 4.69 -4.00 -26.22
N PRO A 410 5.59 -4.46 -27.12
CA PRO A 410 6.25 -3.60 -28.09
C PRO A 410 5.25 -2.77 -28.90
N ASP A 411 5.56 -1.48 -29.10
CA ASP A 411 4.78 -0.54 -29.91
C ASP A 411 3.30 -0.36 -29.52
N THR A 412 2.93 -0.75 -28.29
CA THR A 412 1.60 -0.52 -27.73
C THR A 412 1.66 0.19 -26.38
N THR A 413 0.49 0.57 -25.85
CA THR A 413 0.33 1.02 -24.46
C THR A 413 -0.16 -0.09 -23.54
N ASP A 414 -0.24 -1.34 -24.03
CA ASP A 414 -0.80 -2.46 -23.29
C ASP A 414 0.30 -3.24 -22.56
N THR A 415 -0.05 -3.72 -21.37
CA THR A 415 0.89 -4.44 -20.50
C THR A 415 0.33 -5.79 -20.10
N ILE A 416 1.18 -6.81 -20.13
CA ILE A 416 0.86 -8.15 -19.66
C ILE A 416 1.57 -8.42 -18.32
N PRO A 417 0.96 -9.20 -17.41
CA PRO A 417 1.63 -9.61 -16.19
C PRO A 417 2.72 -10.65 -16.49
N TYR A 418 3.68 -10.78 -15.58
CA TYR A 418 4.66 -11.88 -15.63
C TYR A 418 3.94 -13.23 -15.50
N GLY A 419 4.44 -14.23 -16.23
CA GLY A 419 3.82 -15.56 -16.31
C GLY A 419 2.71 -15.68 -17.34
N TYR A 420 2.41 -14.63 -18.10
CA TYR A 420 1.44 -14.71 -19.19
C TYR A 420 1.91 -15.65 -20.31
N HIS A 421 0.99 -16.48 -20.79
CA HIS A 421 1.22 -17.54 -21.79
C HIS A 421 0.05 -17.64 -22.78
N GLY A 422 -0.78 -16.59 -22.88
CA GLY A 422 -1.90 -16.54 -23.82
C GLY A 422 -1.43 -16.43 -25.27
N ARG A 423 -2.37 -16.47 -26.23
CA ARG A 423 -2.03 -16.30 -27.65
C ARG A 423 -1.36 -14.93 -27.83
N GLN A 424 -0.11 -14.94 -28.28
CA GLN A 424 0.52 -13.74 -28.82
C GLN A 424 -0.28 -13.38 -30.08
N CYS A 425 -1.05 -12.29 -30.02
CA CYS A 425 -1.69 -11.73 -31.20
C CYS A 425 -0.66 -11.12 -32.14
#